data_AF-A0A2J4PN31-F1
#
_entry.id   AF-A0A2J4PN31-F1
#
_cell.length_a   1.000
_cell.length_b   1.000
_cell.length_c   1.000
_cell.angle_alpha   90.00
_cell.angle_beta   90.00
_cell.angle_gamma   90.00
#
_symmetry.space_group_name_H-M   'P 1'
#
loop_
_entity.id
_entity.type
_entity.pdbx_description
1 polymer ?
#
loop_
_entity_poly.entity_id
_entity_poly.type
_entity_poly.pdbx_seq_one_letter_code
_entity_poly.pdbx_strand_id
1 'polypeptide(L)' 'DLQQGIQIFELRIYAAEMGHRMPLRHEMHQLILAGFREHGIDMPFPPFQMRLESIDGRKSSRALTSAGKTSRTPGSL' A
#
# COMPACT_ATOMS: atom_id res chain seq x y z
N ASP A 1 2.11 16.41 2.65
CA ASP A 1 3.12 15.49 3.20
C ASP A 1 2.48 14.10 3.25
N LEU A 2 2.89 13.19 2.36
CA LEU A 2 2.23 11.88 2.12
C LEU A 2 2.36 10.93 3.33
N GLN A 3 3.14 11.33 4.33
CA GLN A 3 3.45 10.56 5.54
C GLN A 3 2.36 10.64 6.61
N GLN A 4 1.41 11.58 6.52
CA GLN A 4 0.36 11.75 7.52
C GLN A 4 -0.76 10.71 7.30
N GLY A 5 -0.57 9.50 7.84
CA GLY A 5 -1.62 8.47 7.93
C GLY A 5 -1.21 7.05 7.56
N ILE A 6 0.00 6.83 7.02
CA ILE A 6 0.50 5.48 6.71
C ILE A 6 1.51 5.07 7.78
N GLN A 7 1.22 3.99 8.52
CA GLN A 7 2.15 3.44 9.51
C GLN A 7 3.32 2.76 8.79
N ILE A 8 4.53 3.27 9.01
CA ILE A 8 5.77 2.69 8.49
C ILE A 8 6.43 1.89 9.61
N PHE A 9 6.91 0.69 9.29
CA PHE A 9 7.69 -0.16 10.19
C PHE A 9 9.06 -0.44 9.57
N GLU A 10 10.10 -0.53 10.40
CA GLU A 10 11.45 -0.88 9.97
C GLU A 10 11.88 -2.20 10.63
N LEU A 11 12.41 -3.12 9.83
CA LEU A 11 13.00 -4.38 10.30
C LEU A 11 14.48 -4.39 9.95
N ARG A 12 15.34 -4.55 10.98
CA ARG A 12 16.79 -4.63 10.84
C ARG A 12 17.27 -6.04 11.15
N ILE A 13 18.04 -6.61 10.24
CA ILE A 13 18.59 -7.96 10.36
C ILE A 13 20.06 -7.98 9.92
N TYR A 14 20.83 -8.92 10.48
CA TYR A 14 22.21 -9.15 10.09
C TYR A 14 22.30 -10.31 9.10
N ALA A 15 23.09 -10.14 8.04
CA ALA A 15 23.41 -11.18 7.07
C ALA A 15 24.91 -11.48 7.11
N ALA A 16 25.28 -12.75 6.99
CA ALA A 16 26.69 -13.17 7.07
C ALA A 16 27.57 -12.61 5.94
N GLU A 17 27.02 -12.48 4.72
CA GLU A 17 27.76 -12.02 3.55
C GLU A 17 26.94 -11.08 2.66
N MET A 18 27.61 -10.31 1.80
CA MET A 18 26.96 -9.42 0.83
C MET A 18 26.08 -10.19 -0.18
N GLY A 19 26.51 -11.40 -0.58
CA GLY A 19 25.73 -12.26 -1.50
C GLY A 19 24.38 -12.69 -0.94
N HIS A 20 24.26 -12.79 0.39
CA HIS A 20 23.01 -13.18 1.06
C HIS A 20 22.02 -12.03 1.22
N ARG A 21 22.43 -10.77 1.04
CA ARG A 21 21.55 -9.61 1.28
C ARG A 21 20.34 -9.58 0.34
N MET A 22 20.56 -9.81 -0.95
CA MET A 22 19.46 -9.76 -1.94
C MET A 22 18.50 -10.95 -1.81
N PRO A 23 18.98 -12.22 -1.71
CA PRO A 23 18.10 -13.36 -1.51
C PRO A 23 17.32 -13.30 -0.18
N LEU A 24 18.00 -12.98 0.93
CA LEU A 24 17.37 -12.90 2.26
C LEU A 24 16.28 -11.83 2.29
N ARG A 25 16.55 -10.64 1.73
CA ARG A 25 15.54 -9.59 1.65
C ARG A 25 14.34 -10.03 0.81
N HIS A 26 14.57 -10.72 -0.30
CA HIS A 26 13.50 -11.19 -1.17
C HIS A 26 12.61 -12.20 -0.45
N GLU A 27 13.22 -13.23 0.15
CA GLU A 27 12.50 -14.28 0.87
C GLU A 27 11.73 -13.71 2.06
N MET A 28 12.38 -12.86 2.86
CA MET A 28 11.72 -12.19 3.99
C MET A 28 10.53 -11.34 3.53
N HIS A 29 10.65 -10.64 2.40
CA HIS A 29 9.53 -9.87 1.86
C HIS A 29 8.36 -10.77 1.44
N GLN A 30 8.62 -11.92 0.81
CA GLN A 30 7.57 -12.88 0.46
C GLN A 30 6.87 -13.43 1.71
N LEU A 31 7.63 -13.75 2.76
CA LEU A 31 7.07 -14.24 4.03
C LEU A 31 6.21 -13.17 4.73
N ILE A 32 6.63 -11.91 4.71
CA ILE A 32 5.82 -10.81 5.27
C ILE A 32 4.50 -10.68 4.50
N LEU A 33 4.54 -10.72 3.16
CA LEU A 33 3.35 -10.66 2.33
C LEU A 33 2.42 -11.86 2.54
N ALA A 34 2.97 -13.06 2.72
CA ALA A 34 2.21 -14.26 3.02
C ALA A 34 1.56 -14.16 4.41
N GLY A 35 2.32 -13.77 5.43
CA GLY A 35 1.82 -13.57 6.79
C GLY A 35 0.71 -12.53 6.86
N PHE A 36 0.81 -11.42 6.11
CA PHE A 36 -0.27 -10.43 6.03
C PHE A 36 -1.55 -11.03 5.45
N ARG A 37 -1.44 -11.86 4.40
CA ARG A 37 -2.60 -12.54 3.80
C ARG A 37 -3.24 -13.55 4.77
N GLU A 38 -2.42 -14.34 5.44
CA GLU A 38 -2.89 -15.35 6.40
C GLU A 38 -3.63 -14.74 7.60
N HIS A 39 -3.19 -13.57 8.06
CA HIS A 39 -3.79 -12.85 9.19
C HIS A 39 -4.89 -11.87 8.77
N GLY A 40 -5.24 -11.79 7.48
CA GLY A 40 -6.25 -10.87 6.97
C GLY A 40 -5.87 -9.39 7.13
N ILE A 41 -4.58 -9.08 7.19
CA ILE A 41 -4.06 -7.71 7.31
C ILE A 41 -4.03 -7.10 5.90
N ASP A 42 -4.97 -6.18 5.63
CA ASP A 42 -5.00 -5.44 4.37
C ASP A 42 -3.91 -4.36 4.35
N MET A 43 -3.22 -4.24 3.22
CA MET A 43 -2.20 -3.21 3.06
C MET A 43 -2.87 -1.88 2.70
N PRO A 44 -2.54 -0.78 3.40
CA PRO A 44 -3.13 0.51 3.10
C PRO A 44 -2.66 0.95 1.71
N PHE A 45 -3.59 1.06 0.76
CA PHE A 45 -3.28 1.70 -0.51
C PHE A 45 -3.10 3.20 -0.27
N PRO A 46 -2.16 3.87 -0.98
CA PRO A 46 -2.03 5.32 -0.87
C PRO A 46 -3.40 5.99 -1.06
N PRO A 47 -3.85 6.83 -0.13
CA PRO A 47 -5.15 7.47 -0.27
C PRO A 47 -5.11 8.42 -1.47
N PHE A 48 -5.84 8.09 -2.53
CA PHE A 48 -6.08 9.01 -3.63
C PHE A 48 -7.37 9.79 -3.38
N GLN A 49 -7.27 11.12 -3.38
CA GLN A 49 -8.40 12.03 -3.30
C GLN A 49 -8.58 12.68 -4.68
N MET A 50 -9.67 12.36 -5.37
CA MET A 50 -10.02 12.99 -6.65
C MET A 50 -11.07 14.06 -6.41
N ARG A 51 -10.80 15.29 -6.89
CA ARG A 51 -11.78 16.38 -6.92
C ARG A 51 -12.35 16.47 -8.34
N LEU A 52 -13.63 16.15 -8.50
CA LEU A 52 -14.34 16.38 -9.77
C LEU A 52 -14.86 17.82 -9.77
N GLU A 53 -14.39 18.63 -10.71
CA GLU A 53 -14.93 19.96 -10.98
C GLU A 53 -15.82 19.89 -12.23
N SER A 54 -17.11 20.21 -12.08
CA SER A 54 -18.08 20.17 -13.18
C SER A 54 -17.93 21.40 -14.08
N ILE A 55 -17.57 21.19 -15.35
CA ILE A 55 -17.73 22.17 -16.43
C ILE A 55 -19.22 22.18 -16.80
N ASP A 56 -20.03 23.02 -16.12
CA ASP A 56 -21.36 23.52 -16.54
C ASP A 56 -22.18 24.14 -15.38
N GLY A 57 -21.54 24.68 -14.34
CA GLY A 57 -22.20 25.55 -13.36
C GLY A 57 -23.14 24.86 -12.36
N ARG A 58 -23.40 23.55 -12.46
CA ARG A 58 -24.02 22.77 -11.38
C ARG A 58 -22.94 22.18 -10.47
N LYS A 59 -22.69 22.87 -9.35
CA LYS A 59 -21.71 22.47 -8.33
C LYS A 59 -22.06 21.09 -7.74
N SER A 60 -21.47 20.03 -8.29
CA SER A 60 -21.37 18.73 -7.62
C SER A 60 -19.95 18.58 -7.06
N SER A 61 -19.67 19.23 -5.93
CA SER A 61 -18.44 19.03 -5.17
C SER A 61 -18.48 17.71 -4.40
N ARG A 62 -18.39 16.58 -5.11
CA ARG A 62 -18.16 15.27 -4.46
C ARG A 62 -16.68 14.95 -4.55
N ALA A 63 -16.00 15.02 -3.42
CA ALA A 63 -14.66 14.44 -3.28
C ALA A 63 -14.80 12.91 -3.26
N LEU A 64 -14.18 12.24 -4.22
CA LEU A 64 -14.10 10.78 -4.24
C LEU A 64 -12.80 10.39 -3.53
N THR A 65 -12.92 9.69 -2.40
CA THR A 65 -11.77 9.13 -1.67
C THR A 65 -11.73 7.61 -1.88
N SER A 66 -10.55 7.11 -2.23
CA SER A 66 -10.30 5.66 -2.42
C SER A 66 -10.03 4.90 -1.11
N ALA A 67 -9.99 5.61 0.01
CA ALA A 67 -9.83 5.04 1.35
C ALA A 67 -11.07 4.23 1.74
N GLY A 68 -11.09 2.94 1.40
CA GLY A 68 -11.94 1.95 2.08
C GLY A 68 -12.83 1.04 1.23
N LYS A 69 -12.68 0.95 -0.11
CA LYS A 69 -13.61 0.10 -0.87
C LYS A 69 -13.15 -0.49 -2.21
N THR A 70 -11.91 -0.98 -2.31
CA THR A 70 -11.56 -1.86 -3.44
C THR A 70 -10.52 -2.89 -3.01
N SER A 71 -10.98 -4.08 -2.60
CA SER A 71 -10.15 -5.29 -2.64
C SER A 71 -9.87 -5.61 -4.11
N ARG A 72 -8.79 -5.06 -4.66
CA ARG A 72 -8.32 -5.49 -5.98
C ARG A 72 -7.72 -6.89 -5.83
N THR A 73 -8.15 -7.81 -6.68
CA THR A 73 -7.60 -9.16 -6.75
C THR A 73 -6.09 -9.08 -7.06
N PRO A 74 -5.23 -9.84 -6.37
CA PRO A 74 -3.80 -9.82 -6.65
C PRO A 74 -3.52 -10.15 -8.13
N GLY A 75 -2.87 -9.24 -8.86
CA GLY A 75 -2.41 -9.48 -10.24
C GLY A 75 -3.08 -8.68 -11.37
N SER A 76 -4.04 -7.80 -11.10
CA SER A 76 -4.56 -6.91 -12.15
C SER A 76 -3.67 -5.66 -12.32
N LEU A 77 -2.99 -5.55 -13.46
CA LEU A 77 -2.47 -4.28 -13.99
C LEU A 77 -3.63 -3.38 -14.44
#